data_AF-A0AB38YPL7-F1
#
_entry.id   AF-A0AB38YPL7-F1
#
_cell.length_a   1.000
_cell.length_b   1.000
_cell.length_c   1.000
_cell.angle_alpha   90.00
_cell.angle_beta   90.00
_cell.angle_gamma   90.00
#
_symmetry.space_group_name_H-M   'P 1'
#
loop_
_entity.id
_entity.type
_entity.pdbx_description
1 polymer ?
#
loop_
_entity_poly.entity_id
_entity_poly.type
_entity_poly.pdbx_seq_one_letter_code
_entity_poly.pdbx_strand_id
1 'polypeptide(L)' 'MAIHKLSAILGTIIMGIGSFMTCLATTESAITLGNGMLVVSIIMMGFGYSKWQP' A
#
# COMPACT_ATOMS: atom_id res chain seq x y z
N MET A 1 15.23 -3.22 12.82
CA MET A 1 15.56 -2.38 11.64
C MET A 1 15.16 -3.02 10.31
N ALA A 2 15.58 -4.26 9.99
CA ALA A 2 15.24 -4.94 8.74
C ALA A 2 13.72 -5.08 8.49
N ILE A 3 12.95 -5.37 9.54
CA ILE A 3 11.48 -5.54 9.48
C ILE A 3 10.77 -4.23 9.05
N HIS A 4 11.28 -3.06 9.45
CA HIS A 4 10.68 -1.77 9.07
C HIS A 4 10.98 -1.42 7.61
N LYS A 5 12.19 -1.75 7.12
CA LYS A 5 12.53 -1.62 5.70
C LYS A 5 11.68 -2.56 4.84
N LEU A 6 11.52 -3.82 5.27
CA LEU A 6 10.64 -4.80 4.62
C LEU A 6 9.18 -4.35 4.61
N SER A 7 8.67 -3.79 5.71
CA SER A 7 7.32 -3.25 5.80
C SER A 7 7.09 -2.08 4.82
N ALA A 8 8.07 -1.20 4.67
CA ALA A 8 7.98 -0.09 3.72
C ALA A 8 7.95 -0.59 2.26
N ILE A 9 8.82 -1.55 1.92
CA ILE A 9 8.86 -2.18 0.59
C ILE A 9 7.56 -2.93 0.28
N LEU A 10 7.05 -3.70 1.25
CA LEU A 10 5.80 -4.43 1.09
C LEU A 10 4.62 -3.47 0.86
N GLY A 11 4.58 -2.37 1.61
CA GLY A 11 3.59 -1.32 1.40
C GLY A 11 3.68 -0.70 -0.01
N THR A 12 4.88 -0.48 -0.54
CA THR A 12 5.04 0.08 -1.91
C THR A 12 4.52 -0.88 -2.98
N ILE A 13 4.74 -2.19 -2.82
CA ILE A 13 4.23 -3.21 -3.74
C ILE A 13 2.70 -3.26 -3.71
N ILE A 14 2.10 -3.26 -2.51
CA ILE A 14 0.63 -3.27 -2.34
C ILE A 14 0.01 -2.00 -2.91
N MET A 15 0.67 -0.84 -2.74
CA MET A 15 0.23 0.42 -3.34
C MET A 15 0.21 0.34 -4.86
N GLY A 16 1.24 -0.24 -5.47
CA GLY A 16 1.28 -0.49 -6.90
C GLY A 16 0.08 -1.30 -7.37
N ILE A 17 -0.15 -2.47 -6.77
CA ILE A 17 -1.27 -3.36 -7.13
C ILE A 17 -2.63 -2.68 -6.92
N GLY A 18 -2.82 -1.98 -5.80
CA GLY A 18 -4.05 -1.24 -5.49
C GLY A 18 -4.34 -0.14 -6.51
N SER A 19 -3.31 0.56 -6.97
CA SER A 19 -3.46 1.60 -8.00
C SER A 19 -3.86 1.01 -9.36
N PHE A 20 -3.27 -0.12 -9.77
CA PHE A 20 -3.67 -0.82 -10.99
C PHE A 20 -5.10 -1.36 -10.89
N MET A 21 -5.48 -1.98 -9.78
CA MET A 21 -6.85 -2.47 -9.58
C MET A 21 -7.87 -1.34 -9.64
N THR A 22 -7.60 -0.21 -8.99
CA THR A 22 -8.53 0.93 -8.99
C THR A 22 -8.66 1.56 -10.39
N CYS A 23 -7.57 1.65 -11.14
CA CYS A 23 -7.57 2.25 -12.48
C CYS A 23 -8.11 1.32 -13.58
N LEU A 24 -7.97 -0.01 -13.46
CA LEU A 24 -8.45 -0.97 -14.45
C LEU A 24 -9.86 -1.50 -14.14
N ALA A 25 -10.34 -1.39 -12.90
CA ALA A 25 -11.64 -1.89 -12.50
C ALA A 25 -12.78 -1.08 -13.14
N THR A 26 -13.77 -1.79 -13.68
CA THR A 26 -15.01 -1.20 -14.24
C THR A 26 -16.19 -1.32 -13.27
N THR A 27 -16.05 -2.11 -12.20
CA THR A 27 -17.11 -2.32 -11.20
C THR A 27 -16.83 -1.50 -9.95
N GLU A 28 -17.86 -0.84 -9.40
CA GLU A 28 -17.76 0.00 -8.20
C GLU A 28 -17.20 -0.76 -6.99
N SER A 29 -17.50 -2.05 -6.88
CA SER A 29 -16.98 -2.93 -5.83
C SER A 29 -15.47 -3.14 -5.92
N ALA A 30 -14.92 -3.34 -7.12
CA ALA A 30 -13.48 -3.51 -7.32
C ALA A 30 -12.71 -2.19 -7.16
N ILE A 31 -13.30 -1.06 -7.55
CA ILE A 31 -12.74 0.28 -7.30
C ILE A 31 -12.67 0.56 -5.80
N THR A 32 -13.73 0.26 -5.05
CA THR A 32 -13.77 0.45 -3.59
C THR A 32 -12.76 -0.45 -2.88
N LEU A 33 -12.63 -1.70 -3.33
CA LEU A 33 -11.61 -2.63 -2.84
C LEU A 33 -10.19 -2.10 -3.10
N GLY A 34 -9.91 -1.62 -4.31
CA GLY A 34 -8.63 -1.05 -4.69
C GLY A 34 -8.26 0.19 -3.87
N ASN A 35 -9.22 1.09 -3.66
CA ASN A 35 -9.05 2.25 -2.76
C ASN A 35 -8.80 1.82 -1.31
N GLY A 36 -9.49 0.78 -0.82
CA GLY A 36 -9.22 0.22 0.50
C GLY A 36 -7.78 -0.31 0.63
N MET A 37 -7.30 -1.02 -0.39
CA MET A 37 -5.91 -1.51 -0.47
C MET A 37 -4.89 -0.36 -0.47
N LEU A 38 -5.18 0.73 -1.17
CA LEU A 38 -4.34 1.93 -1.18
C LEU A 38 -4.22 2.54 0.22
N VAL A 39 -5.33 2.71 0.94
CA VAL A 39 -5.31 3.24 2.32
C VAL A 39 -4.45 2.37 3.24
N VAL A 40 -4.63 1.05 3.19
CA VAL A 40 -3.85 0.10 4.00
C VAL A 40 -2.35 0.18 3.67
N SER A 41 -2.00 0.31 2.39
CA SER A 41 -0.61 0.41 1.95
C SER A 41 0.09 1.66 2.49
N ILE A 42 -0.61 2.79 2.53
CA ILE A 42 -0.10 4.07 3.04
C ILE A 42 0.17 3.97 4.55
N ILE A 43 -0.72 3.30 5.31
CA ILE A 43 -0.53 3.09 6.75
C ILE A 43 0.70 2.21 7.02
N MET A 44 0.87 1.11 6.27
CA MET A 44 2.04 0.24 6.40
C MET A 44 3.35 0.95 6.06
N MET A 45 3.37 1.76 4.99
CA MET A 45 4.53 2.58 4.65
C MET A 45 4.79 3.65 5.71
N GLY A 46 3.77 4.34 6.20
CA GLY A 46 3.89 5.32 7.28
C GLY A 46 4.54 4.74 8.53
N PHE A 47 4.14 3.53 8.93
CA PHE A 47 4.76 2.82 10.05
C PHE A 47 6.22 2.40 9.75
N GLY A 48 6.46 1.88 8.54
CA GLY A 48 7.79 1.47 8.10
C GLY A 48 8.78 2.63 8.05
N TYR A 49 8.39 3.78 7.49
CA TYR A 49 9.20 4.98 7.38
C TYR A 49 9.38 5.71 8.71
N SER A 50 8.35 5.75 9.58
CA SER A 50 8.45 6.40 10.90
C SER A 50 9.48 5.75 11.83
N LYS A 51 9.80 4.46 11.60
CA LYS A 51 10.82 3.71 12.35
C LYS A 51 12.11 3.50 11.56
N TRP A 52 12.21 4.10 10.37
CA TRP A 52 13.39 4.04 9.53
C TRP A 52 14.40 5.07 10.04
N GLN A 53 15.25 4.64 10.98
CA GLN A 53 16.38 5.47 11.39
C GLN A 53 17.43 5.52 10.25
N PRO A 54 18.04 6.68 10.00
CA PRO A 54 19.14 6.83 9.04
C PRO A 54 20.36 5.98 9.44
#